data_AF-A0A6J1X061-F1
#
_entry.id   AF-A0A6J1X061-F1
#
_cell.length_a   1.000
_cell.length_b   1.000
_cell.length_c   1.000
_cell.angle_alpha   90.00
_cell.angle_beta   90.00
_cell.angle_gamma   90.00
#
_symmetry.space_group_name_H-M   'P 1'
#
loop_
_entity.id
_entity.type
_entity.pdbx_description
1 polymer ?
#
loop_
_entity_poly.entity_id
_entity_poly.type
_entity_poly.pdbx_seq_one_letter_code
_entity_poly.pdbx_strand_id
1 'polypeptide(L)'
;MSLTHDYKIMKLNLFHVGVSVTQIGPGHVRLYLQTPGGPILVSQSVTPIGPLLQKVVHRLYSPTYNAPVGGMFVKIESYMFERDVAIWNNKRFVSSPTYVRTDKQIKAFRSWFSQFYSERSLTFRDAIQNKLDW
;
A
#
# COMPACT_ATOMS: atom_id res chain seq x y z
N MET A 1 10.78 4.82 5.20
CA MET A 1 11.73 3.79 4.74
C MET A 1 12.18 4.22 3.34
N SER A 2 13.48 4.33 3.09
CA SER A 2 13.99 4.60 1.74
C SER A 2 14.27 3.25 1.06
N LEU A 3 13.68 3.03 -0.11
CA LEU A 3 13.83 1.83 -0.92
C LEU A 3 14.38 2.22 -2.29
N THR A 4 15.52 1.67 -2.65
CA THR A 4 16.11 1.90 -3.97
C THR A 4 15.74 0.72 -4.86
N HIS A 5 15.06 0.98 -5.98
CA HIS A 5 14.71 -0.05 -6.96
C HIS A 5 15.57 0.11 -8.22
N ASP A 6 16.48 -0.84 -8.42
CA ASP A 6 17.29 -0.94 -9.64
C ASP A 6 16.62 -1.91 -10.62
N TYR A 7 16.11 -1.40 -11.75
CA TYR A 7 15.58 -2.23 -12.83
C TYR A 7 16.71 -2.62 -13.80
N LYS A 8 17.01 -3.92 -13.90
CA LYS A 8 18.03 -4.46 -14.81
C LYS A 8 17.40 -5.21 -15.98
N ILE A 9 17.71 -4.79 -17.21
CA ILE A 9 17.41 -5.52 -18.46
C ILE A 9 18.74 -5.68 -19.21
N MET A 10 19.22 -6.93 -19.32
CA MET A 10 20.60 -7.28 -19.71
C MET A 10 21.70 -6.57 -18.87
N LYS A 11 22.98 -6.73 -19.22
CA LYS A 11 24.16 -6.26 -18.46
C LYS A 11 24.30 -4.73 -18.32
N LEU A 12 23.29 -3.93 -18.71
CA LEU A 12 23.31 -2.47 -18.59
C LEU A 12 22.33 -1.99 -17.50
N ASN A 13 22.82 -1.20 -16.56
CA ASN A 13 22.00 -0.48 -15.58
C ASN A 13 21.45 0.80 -16.26
N LEU A 14 20.26 0.75 -16.85
CA LEU A 14 19.74 1.90 -17.61
C LEU A 14 19.15 3.00 -16.73
N PHE A 15 18.44 2.64 -15.65
CA PHE A 15 17.64 3.60 -14.90
C PHE A 15 17.64 3.29 -13.39
N HIS A 16 17.97 4.30 -12.59
CA HIS A 16 17.88 4.26 -11.14
C HIS A 16 16.56 4.90 -10.70
N VAL A 17 15.73 4.16 -9.98
CA VAL A 17 14.50 4.70 -9.40
C VAL A 17 14.65 4.74 -7.88
N GLY A 18 14.83 5.95 -7.35
CA GLY A 18 14.74 6.18 -5.92
C GLY A 18 13.28 6.12 -5.48
N VAL A 19 12.95 5.33 -4.46
CA VAL A 19 11.59 5.25 -3.91
C VAL A 19 11.64 5.55 -2.43
N SER A 20 11.11 6.70 -2.04
CA SER A 20 10.94 7.05 -0.62
C SER A 20 9.50 6.74 -0.21
N VAL A 21 9.33 5.74 0.68
CA VAL A 21 8.01 5.36 1.20
C VAL A 21 7.85 5.87 2.62
N THR A 22 6.80 6.66 2.83
CA THR A 22 6.43 7.19 4.13
C THR A 22 4.99 6.79 4.44
N GLN A 23 4.82 6.02 5.50
CA GLN A 23 3.51 5.72 6.05
C GLN A 23 3.15 6.75 7.12
N ILE A 24 1.99 7.37 6.98
CA ILE A 24 1.50 8.44 7.85
C ILE A 24 0.20 7.94 8.49
N GLY A 25 0.27 7.58 9.76
CA GLY A 25 -0.89 7.05 10.48
C GLY A 25 -1.39 5.69 9.96
N PRO A 26 -2.66 5.35 10.22
CA PRO A 26 -3.20 4.01 9.92
C PRO A 26 -3.63 3.82 8.45
N GLY A 27 -3.84 4.91 7.69
CA GLY A 27 -4.55 4.83 6.41
C GLY A 27 -3.95 5.69 5.29
N HIS A 28 -2.76 6.25 5.45
CA HIS A 28 -2.15 7.08 4.41
C HIS A 28 -0.70 6.68 4.14
N VAL A 29 -0.37 6.50 2.86
CA VAL A 29 0.98 6.17 2.40
C VAL A 29 1.37 7.12 1.28
N ARG A 30 2.59 7.65 1.36
CA ARG A 30 3.20 8.47 0.32
C ARG A 30 4.41 7.75 -0.24
N LEU A 31 4.42 7.57 -1.55
CA LEU A 31 5.55 7.06 -2.29
C LEU A 31 6.07 8.18 -3.16
N TYR A 32 7.29 8.62 -2.90
CA TYR A 32 7.97 9.60 -3.73
C TYR A 32 8.99 8.87 -4.59
N LEU A 33 8.73 8.82 -5.90
CA LEU A 33 9.56 8.15 -6.88
C LEU A 33 10.41 9.21 -7.60
N GLN A 34 11.73 9.11 -7.49
CA GLN A 34 12.65 9.83 -8.36
C GLN A 34 12.97 8.93 -9.56
N THR A 35 12.30 9.18 -10.68
CA THR A 35 12.59 8.48 -11.94
C THR A 35 13.46 9.37 -12.85
N PRO A 36 14.19 8.78 -13.81
CA PRO A 36 14.94 9.56 -14.81
C PRO A 36 14.04 10.48 -15.66
N GLY A 37 12.76 10.12 -15.82
CA GLY A 37 11.74 10.96 -16.47
C GLY A 37 11.13 12.03 -15.57
N GLY A 38 11.71 12.29 -14.40
CA GLY A 38 11.25 13.26 -13.42
C GLY A 38 10.59 12.63 -12.18
N PRO A 39 10.30 13.44 -11.17
CA PRO A 39 9.70 12.95 -9.93
C PRO A 39 8.22 12.65 -10.12
N ILE A 40 7.73 11.65 -9.39
CA ILE A 40 6.32 11.28 -9.28
C ILE A 40 5.99 11.09 -7.81
N LEU A 41 4.91 11.71 -7.34
CA LEU A 41 4.38 11.50 -6.00
C LEU A 41 3.10 10.68 -6.09
N VAL A 42 3.10 9.50 -5.50
CA VAL A 42 1.91 8.65 -5.34
C VAL A 42 1.42 8.79 -3.90
N SER A 43 0.17 9.18 -3.78
CA SER A 43 -0.53 9.40 -2.52
C SER A 43 -1.66 8.39 -2.42
N GLN A 44 -1.49 7.40 -1.55
CA GLN A 44 -2.45 6.32 -1.33
C GLN A 44 -3.18 6.56 -0.01
N SER A 45 -4.51 6.57 -0.05
CA SER A 45 -5.35 6.70 1.14
C SER A 45 -6.33 5.54 1.22
N VAL A 46 -6.40 4.92 2.38
CA VAL A 46 -7.32 3.82 2.72
C VAL A 46 -8.23 4.30 3.84
N THR A 47 -9.54 4.29 3.58
CA THR A 47 -10.55 4.68 4.56
C THR A 47 -11.49 3.51 4.81
N PRO A 48 -11.67 3.05 6.06
CA PRO A 48 -12.66 2.05 6.38
C PRO A 48 -14.07 2.66 6.25
N ILE A 49 -14.91 2.07 5.41
CA ILE A 49 -16.33 2.47 5.29
C ILE A 49 -17.21 1.60 6.20
N GLY A 50 -16.84 0.33 6.37
CA GLY A 50 -17.55 -0.59 7.25
C GLY A 50 -16.74 -1.87 7.50
N PRO A 51 -17.32 -2.86 8.18
CA PRO A 51 -16.69 -4.16 8.38
C PRO A 51 -16.34 -4.80 7.04
N LEU A 52 -15.07 -5.14 6.84
CA LEU A 52 -14.54 -5.74 5.60
C LEU A 52 -14.72 -4.87 4.34
N LEU A 53 -15.13 -3.61 4.46
CA LEU A 53 -15.29 -2.68 3.34
C LEU A 53 -14.37 -1.47 3.50
N GLN A 54 -13.48 -1.30 2.54
CA GLN A 54 -12.48 -0.23 2.52
C GLN A 54 -12.55 0.52 1.20
N LYS A 55 -12.46 1.85 1.27
CA LYS A 55 -12.27 2.69 0.11
C LYS A 55 -10.81 3.05 -0.01
N VAL A 56 -10.19 2.65 -1.11
CA VAL A 56 -8.82 2.97 -1.44
C VAL A 56 -8.80 4.01 -2.57
N VAL A 57 -8.03 5.08 -2.39
CA VAL A 57 -7.88 6.14 -3.38
C VAL A 57 -6.40 6.37 -3.63
N HIS A 58 -5.97 6.18 -4.87
CA HIS A 58 -4.64 6.55 -5.34
C HIS A 58 -4.71 7.88 -6.08
N ARG A 59 -3.86 8.82 -5.69
CA ARG A 59 -3.66 10.09 -6.37
C ARG A 59 -2.20 10.19 -6.79
N LEU A 60 -1.99 10.31 -8.09
CA LEU A 60 -0.66 10.49 -8.66
C LEU A 60 -0.49 11.96 -9.05
N TYR A 61 0.63 12.53 -8.64
CA TYR A 61 1.03 13.88 -8.96
C TYR A 61 2.35 13.83 -9.71
N SER A 62 2.38 14.45 -10.88
CA SER A 62 3.58 14.59 -11.70
C SER A 62 3.66 16.02 -12.26
N PRO A 63 4.86 16.58 -12.45
CA PRO A 63 5.06 17.79 -13.23
C PRO A 63 4.41 17.74 -14.63
N THR A 64 4.13 18.90 -15.22
CA THR A 64 3.50 18.97 -16.55
C THR A 64 4.39 18.36 -17.65
N TYR A 65 5.71 18.56 -17.56
CA TYR A 65 6.65 18.07 -18.58
C TYR A 65 6.75 16.54 -18.63
N ASN A 66 6.40 15.83 -17.56
CA ASN A 66 6.39 14.37 -17.50
C ASN A 66 4.98 13.78 -17.37
N ALA A 67 3.95 14.55 -17.73
CA ALA A 67 2.55 14.11 -17.67
C ALA A 67 2.26 12.81 -18.45
N PRO A 68 2.83 12.54 -19.65
CA PRO A 68 2.63 11.25 -20.33
C PRO A 68 3.15 10.07 -19.52
N VAL A 69 4.31 10.25 -18.86
CA VAL A 69 4.90 9.24 -17.97
C VAL A 69 4.00 9.05 -16.75
N GLY A 70 3.55 10.14 -16.12
CA GLY A 70 2.60 10.10 -15.01
C GLY A 70 1.31 9.34 -15.35
N GLY A 71 0.71 9.60 -16.52
CA GLY A 71 -0.48 8.91 -17.01
C GLY A 71 -0.24 7.40 -17.22
N MET A 72 0.92 7.02 -17.74
CA MET A 72 1.30 5.60 -17.84
C MET A 72 1.41 4.95 -16.46
N PHE A 73 2.02 5.62 -15.48
CA PHE A 73 2.11 5.13 -14.11
C PHE A 73 0.74 4.94 -13.46
N VAL A 74 -0.23 5.84 -13.71
CA VAL A 74 -1.61 5.66 -13.22
C VAL A 74 -2.19 4.34 -13.73
N LYS A 75 -1.99 4.02 -15.02
CA LYS A 75 -2.50 2.78 -15.62
C LYS A 75 -1.82 1.54 -15.05
N ILE A 76 -0.49 1.58 -14.89
CA ILE A 76 0.29 0.48 -14.31
C ILE A 76 -0.13 0.23 -12.87
N GLU A 77 -0.19 1.27 -12.05
CA GLU A 77 -0.61 1.20 -10.64
C GLU A 77 -2.02 0.61 -10.52
N SER A 78 -2.94 1.03 -11.39
CA SER A 78 -4.32 0.51 -11.40
C SER A 78 -4.35 -1.00 -11.65
N TYR A 79 -3.57 -1.49 -12.62
CA TYR A 79 -3.50 -2.93 -12.92
C TYR A 79 -2.82 -3.74 -11.80
N MET A 80 -1.75 -3.22 -11.20
CA MET A 80 -1.10 -3.86 -10.05
C MET A 80 -2.06 -3.94 -8.86
N PHE A 81 -2.76 -2.85 -8.58
CA PHE A 81 -3.71 -2.78 -7.48
C PHE A 81 -4.93 -3.70 -7.67
N GLU A 82 -5.47 -3.80 -8.89
CA GLU A 82 -6.57 -4.71 -9.21
C GLU A 82 -6.21 -6.17 -8.88
N ARG A 83 -4.98 -6.58 -9.18
CA ARG A 83 -4.48 -7.92 -8.84
C ARG A 83 -4.41 -8.15 -7.34
N ASP A 84 -3.98 -7.15 -6.58
CA ASP A 84 -3.93 -7.23 -5.12
C ASP A 84 -5.33 -7.30 -4.52
N VAL A 85 -6.28 -6.52 -5.04
CA VAL A 85 -7.70 -6.55 -4.65
C VAL A 85 -8.29 -7.95 -4.81
N ALA A 86 -8.00 -8.63 -5.93
CA ALA A 86 -8.48 -10.00 -6.16
C ALA A 86 -8.00 -10.97 -5.06
N ILE A 87 -6.76 -10.82 -4.59
CA ILE A 87 -6.22 -11.63 -3.49
C ILE A 87 -6.84 -11.23 -2.14
N TRP A 88 -6.99 -9.94 -1.86
CA TRP A 88 -7.55 -9.47 -0.59
C TRP A 88 -9.00 -9.90 -0.41
N ASN A 89 -9.82 -9.85 -1.46
CA ASN A 89 -11.21 -10.29 -1.42
C ASN A 89 -11.37 -11.79 -1.14
N ASN A 90 -10.36 -12.60 -1.49
CA ASN A 90 -10.39 -14.05 -1.33
C ASN A 90 -9.51 -14.55 -0.15
N LYS A 91 -8.97 -13.64 0.66
CA LYS A 91 -8.08 -13.98 1.78
C LYS A 91 -8.80 -13.80 3.12
N ARG A 92 -8.52 -14.70 4.06
CA ARG A 92 -8.97 -14.60 5.45
C ARG A 92 -7.89 -13.98 6.34
N PHE A 93 -8.29 -13.13 7.28
CA PHE A 93 -7.40 -12.65 8.33
C PHE A 93 -7.00 -13.78 9.29
N VAL A 94 -5.69 -13.97 9.47
CA VAL A 94 -5.11 -14.92 10.43
C VAL A 94 -4.32 -14.13 11.47
N SER A 95 -4.69 -14.26 12.74
CA SER A 95 -4.07 -13.52 13.85
C SER A 95 -2.63 -13.96 14.10
N SER A 96 -2.36 -15.27 14.06
CA SER A 96 -1.03 -15.86 14.25
C SER A 96 -0.66 -16.82 13.11
N PRO A 97 -0.28 -16.30 11.93
CA PRO A 97 0.19 -17.13 10.83
C PRO A 97 1.56 -17.76 11.14
N THR A 98 1.86 -18.90 10.52
CA THR A 98 3.18 -19.53 10.61
C THR A 98 4.20 -18.70 9.83
N TYR A 99 5.09 -18.01 10.54
CA TYR A 99 6.10 -17.15 9.94
C TYR A 99 7.35 -17.94 9.54
N VAL A 100 7.83 -17.74 8.32
CA VAL A 100 9.22 -18.08 7.97
C VAL A 100 10.17 -16.96 8.42
N ARG A 101 11.48 -17.22 8.45
CA ARG A 101 12.49 -16.27 8.95
C ARG A 101 12.47 -14.92 8.20
N THR A 102 12.05 -14.90 6.94
CA THR A 102 11.92 -13.70 6.09
C THR A 102 10.72 -12.84 6.46
N ASP A 103 9.71 -13.38 7.15
CA ASP A 103 8.44 -12.70 7.42
C ASP A 103 8.41 -11.96 8.75
N LYS A 104 9.56 -11.85 9.43
CA LYS A 104 9.67 -11.19 10.75
C LYS A 104 9.11 -9.76 10.76
N GLN A 105 9.19 -9.07 9.62
CA GLN A 105 8.67 -7.70 9.47
C GLN A 105 7.14 -7.62 9.59
N ILE A 106 6.40 -8.69 9.28
CA ILE A 106 4.93 -8.71 9.40
C ILE A 106 4.51 -8.55 10.86
N LYS A 107 5.16 -9.28 11.77
CA LYS A 107 4.88 -9.17 13.21
C LYS A 107 5.21 -7.79 13.75
N ALA A 108 6.36 -7.23 13.36
CA ALA A 108 6.77 -5.89 13.75
C ALA A 108 5.77 -4.83 13.25
N PHE A 109 5.35 -4.93 11.99
CA PHE A 109 4.33 -4.05 11.40
C PHE A 109 3.00 -4.11 12.16
N ARG A 110 2.49 -5.32 12.44
CA ARG A 110 1.24 -5.49 13.20
C ARG A 110 1.32 -4.89 14.61
N SER A 111 2.46 -5.05 15.28
CA SER A 111 2.69 -4.46 16.60
C SER A 111 2.79 -2.94 16.57
N TRP A 112 3.33 -2.36 15.51
CA TRP A 112 3.33 -0.91 15.33
C TRP A 112 1.92 -0.40 15.00
N PHE A 113 1.17 -1.11 14.15
CA PHE A 113 -0.17 -0.73 13.72
C PHE A 113 -1.21 -0.79 14.84
N SER A 114 -1.00 -1.64 15.87
CA SER A 114 -1.92 -1.74 17.00
C SER A 114 -2.04 -0.46 17.81
N GLN A 115 -1.09 0.48 17.71
CA GLN A 115 -1.15 1.78 18.39
C GLN A 115 -2.36 2.63 17.97
N PHE A 116 -2.95 2.36 16.80
CA PHE A 116 -4.12 3.10 16.30
C PHE A 116 -5.45 2.54 16.78
N TYR A 117 -5.43 1.45 17.56
CA TYR A 117 -6.61 0.84 18.17
C TYR A 117 -6.56 0.99 19.68
N SER A 118 -7.67 1.42 20.26
CA SER A 118 -7.88 1.44 21.71
C SER A 118 -8.67 0.22 22.18
N GLU A 119 -8.76 0.01 23.49
CA GLU A 119 -9.56 -1.06 24.11
C GLU A 119 -11.05 -1.01 23.73
N ARG A 120 -11.57 0.17 23.34
CA ARG A 120 -12.96 0.36 22.89
C ARG A 120 -13.16 0.06 21.41
N SER A 121 -12.11 -0.31 20.69
CA SER A 121 -12.21 -0.62 19.27
C SER A 121 -12.92 -1.95 19.07
N LEU A 122 -13.80 -2.03 18.06
CA LEU A 122 -14.48 -3.26 17.70
C LEU A 122 -13.46 -4.35 17.34
N THR A 123 -13.58 -5.51 17.98
CA THR A 123 -12.71 -6.63 17.63
C THR A 123 -13.13 -7.22 16.29
N PHE A 124 -12.21 -7.90 15.62
CA PHE A 124 -12.50 -8.59 14.36
C PHE A 124 -13.64 -9.63 14.51
N ARG A 125 -13.78 -10.26 15.68
CA ARG A 125 -14.85 -11.22 15.95
C ARG A 125 -16.20 -10.51 16.03
N ASP A 126 -16.26 -9.42 16.78
CA ASP A 126 -17.50 -8.64 16.96
C ASP A 126 -17.96 -8.01 15.65
N ALA A 127 -17.03 -7.52 14.83
CA ALA A 127 -17.31 -6.91 13.53
C ALA A 127 -17.84 -7.90 12.48
N ILE A 128 -17.58 -9.20 12.63
CA ILE A 128 -18.11 -10.25 11.74
C ILE A 128 -19.45 -10.80 12.27
N GLN A 129 -19.60 -10.92 13.58
CA GLN A 129 -20.80 -11.47 14.21
C GLN A 129 -21.97 -10.49 14.18
N ASN A 130 -21.71 -9.22 14.42
CA ASN A 130 -22.68 -8.15 14.25
C ASN A 130 -22.50 -7.57 12.85
N LYS A 131 -23.23 -8.10 11.86
CA LYS A 131 -23.46 -7.33 10.64
C LYS A 131 -24.05 -6.00 11.09
N LEU A 132 -23.27 -4.93 10.95
CA LEU A 132 -23.77 -3.58 11.17
C LEU A 132 -24.83 -3.34 10.10
N ASP A 133 -26.08 -3.60 10.44
CA ASP A 133 -27.24 -3.19 9.68
C ASP A 133 -27.30 -1.65 9.80
N TRP A 134 -26.78 -0.99 8.79
CA TRP A 134 -27.13 0.39 8.49
C TRP A 134 -27.88 0.39 7.15
#